data_AF-A0A926NFN3-F1
#
_entry.id   AF-A0A926NFN3-F1
#
_cell.length_a   1.000
_cell.length_b   1.000
_cell.length_c   1.000
_cell.angle_alpha   90.00
_cell.angle_beta   90.00
_cell.angle_gamma   90.00
#
_symmetry.space_group_name_H-M   'P 1'
#
loop_
_entity.id
_entity.type
_entity.pdbx_description
1 polymer ?
#
loop_
_entity_poly.entity_id
_entity_poly.type
_entity_poly.pdbx_seq_one_letter_code
_entity_poly.pdbx_strand_id
1 'polypeptide(L)'
;MAHWVDTYPHEVYASVLLLDNKIYNYKIGQHYWEYPFQVKMRYSDFDKLDKMEAKYTSFTVENDEEHENAFRIHAREWFKQWEIHKENIGSKPY
;
A
#
# COMPACT_ATOMS: atom_id res chain seq x y z
N MET A 1 -17.75 -16.37 -9.52
CA MET A 1 -17.64 -15.54 -8.29
C MET A 1 -17.53 -14.11 -8.75
N ALA A 2 -18.33 -13.20 -8.20
CA ALA A 2 -18.10 -11.77 -8.38
C ALA A 2 -16.71 -11.44 -7.80
N HIS A 3 -15.89 -10.69 -8.54
CA HIS A 3 -14.64 -10.18 -8.02
C HIS A 3 -14.97 -9.08 -6.99
N TRP A 4 -14.11 -8.83 -6.01
CA TRP A 4 -14.39 -7.84 -4.95
C TRP A 4 -14.60 -6.43 -5.52
N VAL A 5 -14.02 -6.16 -6.69
CA VAL A 5 -14.21 -4.91 -7.44
C VAL A 5 -15.59 -4.79 -8.10
N ASP A 6 -16.36 -5.89 -8.20
CA ASP A 6 -17.68 -5.92 -8.85
C ASP A 6 -18.83 -5.74 -7.84
N THR A 7 -18.53 -5.54 -6.56
CA THR A 7 -19.54 -5.41 -5.49
C THR A 7 -19.31 -4.14 -4.70
N TYR A 8 -20.28 -3.23 -4.75
CA TYR A 8 -20.25 -1.95 -4.06
C TYR A 8 -21.31 -1.87 -2.95
N PRO A 9 -21.06 -1.13 -1.86
CA PRO A 9 -19.80 -0.48 -1.53
C PRO A 9 -18.73 -1.45 -1.03
N HIS A 10 -17.45 -1.08 -1.17
CA HIS A 10 -16.35 -1.80 -0.55
C HIS A 10 -15.18 -0.86 -0.18
N GLU A 11 -14.21 -1.38 0.57
CA GLU A 11 -13.03 -0.63 0.96
C GLU A 11 -11.83 -0.96 0.06
N VAL A 12 -11.12 0.09 -0.36
CA VAL A 12 -9.81 0.02 -1.00
C VAL A 12 -8.77 0.48 0.01
N TYR A 13 -7.77 -0.34 0.26
CA TYR A 13 -6.68 -0.04 1.17
C TYR A 13 -5.42 0.35 0.42
N ALA A 14 -4.79 1.44 0.83
CA ALA A 14 -3.42 1.76 0.46
C ALA A 14 -2.51 1.42 1.64
N SER A 15 -1.40 0.71 1.40
CA SER A 15 -0.47 0.30 2.44
C SER A 15 0.97 0.59 2.02
N VAL A 16 1.81 0.98 2.98
CA VAL A 16 3.24 1.18 2.83
C VAL A 16 4.01 0.38 3.87
N LEU A 17 5.14 -0.17 3.46
CA LEU A 17 6.19 -0.63 4.35
C LEU A 17 7.28 0.44 4.35
N LEU A 18 7.56 1.00 5.51
CA LEU A 18 8.57 2.02 5.71
C LEU A 18 9.84 1.38 6.27
N LEU A 19 10.99 1.82 5.75
CA LEU A 19 12.32 1.59 6.33
C LEU A 19 12.98 2.96 6.46
N ASP A 20 13.46 3.30 7.66
CA ASP A 20 14.00 4.63 7.99
C ASP A 20 13.02 5.77 7.65
N ASN A 21 11.72 5.55 7.89
CA ASN A 21 10.61 6.47 7.55
C ASN A 21 10.48 6.79 6.04
N LYS A 22 11.00 5.92 5.17
CA LYS A 22 10.90 6.02 3.71
C LYS A 22 10.25 4.78 3.11
N ILE A 23 9.55 4.92 1.98
CA ILE A 23 8.80 3.82 1.34
C ILE A 23 9.76 2.77 0.81
N TYR A 24 9.79 1.61 1.45
CA TYR A 24 10.50 0.42 1.00
C TYR A 24 9.62 -0.44 0.09
N ASN A 25 8.33 -0.58 0.40
CA ASN A 25 7.35 -1.29 -0.44
C ASN A 25 5.96 -0.65 -0.26
N TYR A 26 5.05 -0.82 -1.22
CA TYR A 26 3.67 -0.34 -1.14
C TYR A 26 2.72 -1.28 -1.88
N LYS A 27 1.43 -1.22 -1.54
CA LYS A 27 0.35 -1.85 -2.30
C LYS A 27 -0.94 -1.03 -2.22
N ILE A 28 -1.82 -1.26 -3.18
CA ILE A 28 -3.21 -0.81 -3.14
C ILE A 28 -4.09 -2.02 -3.44
N GLY A 29 -5.17 -2.24 -2.69
CA GLY A 29 -6.11 -3.32 -2.94
C GLY A 29 -7.04 -3.63 -1.79
N GLN A 30 -7.67 -4.80 -1.82
CA GLN A 30 -8.70 -5.22 -0.85
C GLN A 30 -8.17 -5.43 0.59
N HIS A 31 -6.90 -5.80 0.74
CA HIS A 31 -6.31 -6.11 2.03
C HIS A 31 -5.21 -5.11 2.35
N TYR A 32 -5.14 -4.68 3.61
CA TYR A 32 -4.07 -3.83 4.11
C TYR A 32 -2.86 -4.64 4.60
N TRP A 33 -1.77 -3.95 4.96
CA TRP A 33 -0.68 -4.52 5.75
C TRP A 33 -0.74 -3.92 7.15
N GLU A 34 -0.96 -4.75 8.15
CA GLU A 34 -0.92 -4.38 9.55
C GLU A 34 0.49 -4.51 10.12
N TYR A 35 1.26 -5.48 9.62
CA TYR A 35 2.58 -5.79 10.13
C TYR A 35 3.62 -6.01 9.01
N PRO A 36 4.90 -5.68 9.25
CA PRO A 36 5.98 -5.87 8.27
C PRO A 36 6.11 -7.28 7.69
N PHE A 37 5.87 -8.33 8.47
CA PHE A 37 5.99 -9.72 8.01
C PHE A 37 4.93 -10.13 6.97
N GLN A 38 3.87 -9.33 6.79
CA GLN A 38 2.85 -9.55 5.76
C GLN A 38 3.31 -9.03 4.38
N VAL A 39 4.45 -8.32 4.34
CA VAL A 39 4.95 -7.68 3.13
C VAL A 39 5.98 -8.58 2.45
N LYS A 40 5.89 -8.67 1.12
CA LYS A 40 6.92 -9.33 0.34
C LYS A 40 8.21 -8.51 0.41
N MET A 41 9.26 -9.11 0.97
CA MET A 41 10.59 -8.50 1.12
C MET A 41 11.65 -9.36 0.44
N ARG A 42 12.83 -8.79 0.15
CA ARG A 42 13.99 -9.58 -0.27
C ARG A 42 14.46 -10.40 0.93
N TYR A 43 14.89 -11.63 0.71
CA TYR A 43 15.41 -12.48 1.78
C TYR A 43 16.58 -11.83 2.53
N SER A 44 17.41 -11.06 1.82
CA SER A 44 18.54 -10.32 2.39
C SER A 44 18.17 -9.17 3.32
N ASP A 45 16.89 -8.75 3.35
CA ASP A 45 16.43 -7.61 4.15
C ASP A 45 15.63 -8.05 5.39
N PHE A 46 15.56 -9.36 5.68
CA PHE A 46 14.85 -9.88 6.87
C PHE A 46 15.52 -9.46 8.19
N ASP A 47 16.81 -9.14 8.16
CA ASP A 47 17.56 -8.58 9.29
C ASP A 47 17.14 -7.15 9.65
N LYS A 48 16.40 -6.47 8.76
CA LYS A 48 15.89 -5.10 8.94
C LYS A 48 14.44 -5.07 9.43
N LEU A 49 13.80 -6.22 9.65
CA LEU A 49 12.36 -6.31 9.94
C LEU A 49 11.95 -5.54 11.21
N ASP A 50 12.83 -5.51 12.21
CA ASP A 50 12.67 -4.78 13.47
C ASP A 50 12.64 -3.25 13.29
N LYS A 51 13.22 -2.75 12.19
CA LYS A 51 13.26 -1.32 11.82
C LYS A 51 12.15 -0.93 10.86
N MET A 52 11.37 -1.90 10.39
CA MET A 52 10.31 -1.66 9.43
C MET A 52 8.99 -1.34 10.12
N GLU A 53 8.23 -0.43 9.52
CA GLU A 53 6.91 -0.03 10.00
C GLU A 53 5.88 -0.19 8.87
N ALA A 54 4.80 -0.94 9.12
CA ALA A 54 3.69 -1.03 8.19
C ALA A 54 2.65 0.05 8.53
N LYS A 55 2.21 0.81 7.52
CA LYS A 55 1.11 1.77 7.65
C LYS A 55 0.08 1.54 6.56
N TYR A 56 -1.17 1.86 6.85
CA TYR A 56 -2.24 1.81 5.88
C TYR A 56 -3.28 2.92 6.08
N THR A 57 -4.04 3.17 5.03
CA THR A 57 -5.28 3.96 5.03
C THR A 57 -6.33 3.22 4.21
N SER A 58 -7.61 3.51 4.43
CA SER A 58 -8.71 2.98 3.63
C SER A 58 -9.50 4.10 2.95
N PHE A 59 -10.17 3.73 1.86
CA PHE A 59 -11.11 4.55 1.12
C PHE A 59 -12.35 3.70 0.87
N THR A 60 -13.51 4.13 1.35
CA THR A 60 -14.78 3.52 0.97
C THR A 60 -15.14 4.00 -0.43
N VAL A 61 -15.49 3.06 -1.32
CA VAL A 61 -15.87 3.36 -2.71
C VAL A 61 -17.25 2.80 -2.98
N GLU A 62 -18.08 3.59 -3.65
CA GLU A 62 -19.49 3.30 -3.93
C GLU A 62 -19.72 2.91 -5.40
N ASN A 63 -18.73 3.10 -6.27
CA ASN A 63 -18.82 2.83 -7.71
C ASN A 63 -17.43 2.66 -8.36
N ASP A 64 -17.42 2.26 -9.64
CA ASP A 64 -16.21 2.03 -10.46
C ASP A 64 -15.30 3.27 -10.56
N GLU A 65 -15.89 4.46 -10.67
CA GLU A 65 -15.13 5.71 -10.80
C GLU A 65 -14.37 6.04 -9.50
N GLU A 66 -15.05 5.93 -8.36
CA GLU A 66 -14.44 6.10 -7.04
C GLU A 66 -13.36 5.04 -6.77
N HIS A 67 -13.60 3.81 -7.19
CA HIS A 67 -12.59 2.75 -7.14
C HIS A 67 -11.34 3.15 -7.94
N GLU A 68 -11.51 3.57 -9.19
CA GLU A 68 -10.38 4.01 -10.03
C GLU A 68 -9.64 5.20 -9.41
N ASN A 69 -10.38 6.17 -8.86
CA ASN A 69 -9.83 7.36 -8.19
C ASN A 69 -9.06 6.99 -6.92
N ALA A 70 -9.51 5.99 -6.16
CA ALA A 70 -8.77 5.48 -5.00
C ALA A 70 -7.37 5.00 -5.39
N PHE A 71 -7.25 4.29 -6.52
CA PHE A 71 -5.97 3.79 -7.02
C PHE A 71 -5.10 4.88 -7.67
N ARG A 72 -5.69 5.72 -8.53
CA ARG A 72 -4.94 6.67 -9.37
C ARG A 72 -4.61 7.97 -8.66
N ILE A 73 -5.43 8.39 -7.71
CA ILE A 73 -5.35 9.71 -7.07
C ILE A 73 -5.12 9.54 -5.56
N HIS A 74 -6.12 9.05 -4.82
CA HIS A 74 -6.12 9.16 -3.37
C HIS A 74 -4.97 8.38 -2.70
N ALA A 75 -4.73 7.15 -3.11
CA ALA A 75 -3.60 6.37 -2.60
C ALA A 75 -2.25 7.04 -2.92
N ARG A 76 -2.10 7.58 -4.14
CA ARG A 76 -0.85 8.23 -4.57
C ARG A 76 -0.58 9.51 -3.82
N GLU A 77 -1.60 10.34 -3.60
CA GLU A 77 -1.48 11.52 -2.74
C GLU A 77 -1.13 11.14 -1.30
N TRP A 78 -1.72 10.08 -0.76
CA TRP A 78 -1.39 9.59 0.57
C TRP A 78 0.08 9.14 0.67
N PHE A 79 0.60 8.44 -0.34
CA PHE A 79 2.00 8.00 -0.37
C PHE A 79 3.01 9.14 -0.39
N LYS A 80 2.66 10.33 -0.90
CA LYS A 80 3.58 11.48 -0.99
C LYS A 80 4.02 12.05 0.36
N GLN A 81 3.42 11.59 1.46
CA GLN A 81 3.86 11.92 2.83
C GLN A 81 5.26 11.37 3.16
N TRP A 82 5.75 10.39 2.39
CA TRP A 82 7.04 9.76 2.62
C TRP A 82 7.93 9.83 1.40
N GLU A 83 9.23 9.99 1.60
CA GLU A 83 10.22 9.81 0.53
C GLU A 83 10.33 8.33 0.12
N ILE A 84 10.74 8.06 -1.12
CA ILE A 84 10.98 6.70 -1.59
C ILE A 84 12.36 6.24 -1.12
N HIS A 85 12.44 5.08 -0.47
CA HIS A 85 13.72 4.53 -0.01
C HIS A 85 14.58 4.10 -1.21
N LYS A 86 15.91 4.26 -1.12
CA LYS A 86 16.84 3.88 -2.20
C LYS A 86 16.78 2.39 -2.58
N GLU A 87 16.38 1.55 -1.61
CA GLU A 87 16.25 0.10 -1.78
C GLU A 87 14.80 -0.33 -2.09
N ASN A 88 13.93 0.60 -2.48
CA ASN A 88 12.53 0.33 -2.77
C ASN A 88 12.35 -0.88 -3.71
N ILE A 89 11.35 -1.69 -3.42
CA ILE A 89 10.94 -2.82 -4.24
C ILE A 89 9.77 -2.40 -5.11
N GLY A 90 9.92 -2.58 -6.42
CA GLY A 90 8.85 -2.40 -7.40
C GLY A 90 8.92 -1.06 -8.13
N SER A 91 7.77 -0.62 -8.63
CA SER A 91 7.61 0.68 -9.27
C SER A 91 7.57 1.81 -8.24
N LYS A 92 7.70 3.06 -8.68
CA LYS A 92 7.47 4.19 -7.80
C LYS A 92 5.97 4.30 -7.47
N PRO A 93 5.60 4.58 -6.20
CA PRO A 93 4.20 4.76 -5.78
C PRO A 93 3.53 5.98 -6.44
N TYR A 94 4.31 6.98 -6.84
CA TYR A 94 3.88 8.20 -7.53
C TYR A 94 4.98 8.72 -8.47
#